data_AF-A0A4Q3L1H6-F1
#
_entry.id   AF-A0A4Q3L1H6-F1
#
_cell.length_a   1.000
_cell.length_b   1.000
_cell.length_c   1.000
_cell.angle_alpha   90.00
_cell.angle_beta   90.00
_cell.angle_gamma   90.00
#
_symmetry.space_group_name_H-M   'P 1'
#
loop_
_entity.id
_entity.type
_entity.pdbx_description
1 polymer ?
#
loop_
_entity_poly.entity_id
_entity_poly.type
_entity_poly.pdbx_seq_one_letter_code
_entity_poly.pdbx_strand_id
1 'polypeptide(L)'
;MLQKHRGERHVIAIRGYPDPDSIGSAIAHAYVCLQFDIEPTILYFDDISHQENRALVKKLAIEMVRYSDGIDLSEFDCMAIVDTQMVEMPPEAKRVPIISVVDHHKPQGELDAK
;
A
#
# COMPACT_ATOMS: atom_id res chain seq x y z
N MET A 1 11.63 13.77 -3.87
CA MET A 1 10.23 13.51 -3.47
C MET A 1 10.19 12.80 -2.12
N LEU A 2 10.83 11.64 -1.94
CA LEU A 2 10.94 10.96 -0.63
C LEU A 2 12.01 11.53 0.31
N GLN A 3 13.08 12.11 -0.22
CA GLN A 3 14.18 12.67 0.61
C GLN A 3 13.75 13.75 1.63
N LYS A 4 12.62 14.44 1.40
CA LYS A 4 12.07 15.44 2.33
C LYS A 4 11.30 14.81 3.50
N HIS A 5 11.00 13.52 3.42
CA HIS A 5 10.21 12.74 4.38
C HIS A 5 11.10 11.90 5.31
N ARG A 6 12.38 12.25 5.43
CA ARG A 6 13.35 11.52 6.26
C ARG A 6 12.90 11.48 7.73
N GLY A 7 12.91 10.30 8.34
CA GLY A 7 12.50 10.10 9.73
C GLY A 7 10.98 9.94 9.93
N GLU A 8 10.19 9.96 8.86
CA GLU A 8 8.75 9.73 8.90
C GLU A 8 8.38 8.25 8.87
N ARG A 9 7.13 7.96 9.24
CA ARG A 9 6.48 6.65 9.15
C ARG A 9 5.50 6.63 8.00
N HIS A 10 5.73 5.76 7.03
CA HIS A 10 4.87 5.65 5.84
C HIS A 10 4.10 4.35 5.87
N VAL A 11 2.84 4.42 5.46
CA VAL A 11 2.04 3.23 5.18
C VAL A 11 2.01 2.96 3.68
N ILE A 12 2.21 1.70 3.30
CA ILE A 12 2.10 1.23 1.91
C ILE A 12 0.82 0.41 1.82
N ALA A 13 -0.20 0.99 1.22
CA ALA A 13 -1.54 0.45 1.16
C ALA A 13 -1.73 -0.46 -0.07
N ILE A 14 -2.18 -1.69 0.17
CA ILE A 14 -2.68 -2.62 -0.84
C ILE A 14 -4.21 -2.65 -0.77
N ARG A 15 -4.88 -2.27 -1.85
CA ARG A 15 -6.35 -2.29 -1.98
C ARG A 15 -6.78 -3.39 -2.93
N GLY A 16 -7.90 -4.04 -2.62
CA GLY A 16 -8.27 -5.29 -3.27
C GLY A 16 -7.51 -6.46 -2.67
N TYR A 17 -7.84 -7.66 -3.14
CA TYR A 17 -7.25 -8.92 -2.65
C TYR A 17 -5.75 -8.98 -3.02
N PRO A 18 -4.83 -9.01 -2.03
CA PRO A 18 -3.41 -9.03 -2.32
C PRO A 18 -2.99 -10.25 -3.16
N ASP A 19 -2.20 -9.97 -4.18
CA ASP A 19 -1.65 -10.90 -5.15
C ASP A 19 -0.12 -10.71 -5.28
N PRO A 20 0.59 -11.54 -6.07
CA PRO A 20 2.03 -11.44 -6.14
C PRO A 20 2.56 -10.08 -6.62
N ASP A 21 1.80 -9.34 -7.45
CA ASP A 21 2.23 -8.03 -7.95
C ASP A 21 2.07 -6.95 -6.88
N SER A 22 0.87 -6.81 -6.30
CA SER A 22 0.63 -5.87 -5.20
C SER A 22 1.52 -6.13 -3.99
N ILE A 23 1.77 -7.40 -3.63
CA ILE A 23 2.70 -7.79 -2.56
C ILE A 23 4.13 -7.42 -2.94
N GLY A 24 4.58 -7.78 -4.14
CA GLY A 24 5.93 -7.49 -4.63
C GLY A 24 6.21 -5.99 -4.72
N SER A 25 5.24 -5.24 -5.25
CA SER A 25 5.25 -3.80 -5.36
C SER A 25 5.31 -3.12 -3.99
N ALA A 26 4.55 -3.61 -3.00
CA ALA A 26 4.62 -3.10 -1.64
C ALA A 26 5.98 -3.35 -0.98
N ILE A 27 6.56 -4.54 -1.15
CA ILE A 27 7.90 -4.88 -0.64
C ILE A 27 8.96 -3.99 -1.29
N ALA A 28 8.88 -3.80 -2.62
CA ALA A 28 9.80 -2.94 -3.34
C ALA A 28 9.69 -1.48 -2.87
N HIS A 29 8.49 -0.97 -2.65
CA HIS A 29 8.28 0.37 -2.13
C HIS A 29 8.84 0.52 -0.70
N ALA A 30 8.60 -0.48 0.17
CA ALA A 30 9.16 -0.50 1.52
C ALA A 30 10.70 -0.46 1.49
N TYR A 31 11.31 -1.24 0.62
CA TYR A 31 12.76 -1.22 0.42
C TYR A 31 13.26 0.17 -0.01
N VAL A 32 12.54 0.86 -0.90
CA VAL A 32 12.86 2.23 -1.30
C VAL A 32 12.75 3.20 -0.11
N CYS A 33 11.68 3.14 0.69
CA CYS A 33 11.53 3.97 1.89
C CYS A 33 12.74 3.84 2.84
N LEU A 34 13.21 2.61 3.08
CA LEU A 34 14.38 2.37 3.93
C LEU A 34 15.65 3.06 3.43
N GLN A 35 15.82 3.23 2.10
CA GLN A 35 16.98 3.97 1.55
C GLN A 35 16.94 5.47 1.88
N PHE A 36 15.78 6.00 2.28
CA PHE A 36 15.57 7.39 2.65
C PHE A 36 15.34 7.56 4.17
N ASP A 37 15.65 6.55 4.99
CA ASP A 37 15.45 6.59 6.46
C ASP A 37 13.98 6.90 6.82
N ILE A 38 13.05 6.29 6.06
CA ILE A 38 11.60 6.28 6.29
C ILE A 38 11.24 4.90 6.82
N GLU A 39 10.42 4.83 7.87
CA GLU A 39 9.93 3.58 8.45
C GLU A 39 8.64 3.12 7.73
N PRO A 40 8.67 2.05 6.91
CA PRO A 40 7.50 1.62 6.16
C PRO A 40 6.67 0.58 6.93
N THR A 41 5.35 0.60 6.75
CA THR A 41 4.43 -0.47 7.14
C THR A 41 3.56 -0.86 5.95
N ILE A 42 3.56 -2.14 5.57
CA ILE A 42 2.67 -2.65 4.52
C ILE A 42 1.30 -2.94 5.15
N LEU A 43 0.25 -2.27 4.68
CA LEU A 43 -1.11 -2.39 5.17
C LEU A 43 -2.02 -2.88 4.04
N TYR A 44 -2.70 -4.01 4.24
CA TYR A 44 -3.63 -4.57 3.26
C TYR A 44 -5.08 -4.51 3.76
N PHE A 45 -6.00 -4.18 2.87
CA PHE A 45 -7.41 -3.92 3.24
C PHE A 45 -8.32 -5.14 3.06
N ASP A 46 -8.02 -6.00 2.10
CA ASP A 46 -8.81 -7.21 1.80
C ASP A 46 -7.99 -8.48 2.06
N ASP A 47 -8.67 -9.61 2.27
CA ASP A 47 -7.98 -10.88 2.55
C ASP A 47 -7.05 -11.32 1.42
N ILE A 48 -5.94 -11.98 1.78
CA ILE A 48 -5.13 -12.69 0.78
C ILE A 48 -5.95 -13.87 0.27
N SER A 49 -6.46 -13.80 -0.95
CA SER A 49 -7.50 -14.71 -1.47
C SER A 49 -6.99 -16.11 -1.79
N HIS A 50 -5.91 -16.25 -2.56
CA HIS A 50 -5.38 -17.53 -3.03
C HIS A 50 -4.41 -18.18 -2.02
N GLN A 51 -4.47 -19.51 -1.91
CA GLN A 51 -3.58 -20.29 -1.04
C GLN A 51 -2.10 -20.11 -1.40
N GLU A 52 -1.79 -19.95 -2.69
CA GLU A 52 -0.42 -19.73 -3.15
C GLU A 52 0.14 -18.38 -2.68
N ASN A 53 -0.68 -17.32 -2.68
CA ASN A 53 -0.30 -16.01 -2.16
C ASN A 53 -0.09 -16.05 -0.64
N ARG A 54 -0.97 -16.76 0.10
CA ARG A 54 -0.76 -17.01 1.53
C ARG A 54 0.52 -17.79 1.80
N ALA A 55 0.80 -18.80 0.97
CA ALA A 55 2.02 -19.59 1.07
C ALA A 55 3.26 -18.73 0.79
N LEU A 56 3.21 -17.85 -0.22
CA LEU A 56 4.26 -16.88 -0.52
C LEU A 56 4.58 -15.99 0.68
N VAL A 57 3.57 -15.30 1.22
CA VAL A 57 3.70 -14.42 2.41
C VAL A 57 4.28 -15.18 3.59
N LYS A 58 3.76 -16.38 3.86
CA LYS A 58 4.24 -17.22 4.96
C LYS A 58 5.67 -17.72 4.74
N LYS A 59 6.01 -18.18 3.54
CA LYS A 59 7.31 -18.79 3.23
C LYS A 59 8.44 -17.76 3.22
N LEU A 60 8.14 -16.55 2.77
CA LEU A 60 9.08 -15.45 2.73
C LEU A 60 9.06 -14.59 4.02
N ALA A 61 8.20 -14.93 4.98
CA ALA A 61 8.02 -14.18 6.22
C ALA A 61 7.77 -12.68 5.96
N ILE A 62 6.92 -12.37 4.98
CA ILE A 62 6.62 -10.99 4.59
C ILE A 62 5.81 -10.34 5.72
N GLU A 63 6.33 -9.24 6.26
CA GLU A 63 5.67 -8.46 7.30
C GLU A 63 4.63 -7.53 6.67
N MET A 64 3.36 -7.84 6.92
CA MET A 64 2.25 -7.04 6.44
C MET A 64 1.06 -7.14 7.41
N VAL A 65 0.40 -6.00 7.62
CA VAL A 65 -0.63 -5.82 8.63
C VAL A 65 -1.99 -5.74 7.93
N ARG A 66 -2.97 -6.47 8.48
CA ARG A 66 -4.35 -6.35 8.00
C ARG A 66 -4.97 -5.08 8.56
N TYR A 67 -5.57 -4.27 7.69
CA TYR A 67 -6.38 -3.14 8.13
C TYR A 67 -7.56 -3.60 8.99
N SER A 68 -7.79 -2.89 10.08
CA SER A 68 -8.98 -2.99 10.91
C SER A 68 -9.25 -1.63 11.54
N ASP A 69 -10.50 -1.38 11.94
CA ASP A 69 -10.93 -0.11 12.53
C ASP A 69 -10.15 0.27 13.81
N GLY A 70 -9.45 -0.69 14.43
CA GLY A 70 -8.64 -0.48 15.64
C GLY A 70 -7.19 -0.06 15.38
N ILE A 71 -6.74 0.03 14.13
CA ILE A 71 -5.37 0.50 13.82
C ILE A 71 -5.30 2.01 14.02
N ASP A 72 -4.31 2.44 14.80
CA ASP A 72 -4.01 3.86 14.95
C ASP A 72 -3.24 4.37 13.73
N LEU A 73 -3.97 4.94 12.77
CA LEU A 73 -3.37 5.53 11.58
C LEU A 73 -2.71 6.89 11.82
N SER A 74 -2.86 7.47 13.02
CA SER A 74 -2.22 8.76 13.35
C SER A 74 -0.70 8.64 13.55
N GLU A 75 -0.19 7.42 13.69
CA GLU A 75 1.25 7.13 13.74
C GLU A 75 1.95 7.25 12.37
N PHE A 76 1.18 7.36 11.27
CA PHE A 76 1.72 7.46 9.91
C PHE A 76 1.61 8.88 9.37
N ASP A 77 2.72 9.37 8.84
CA ASP A 77 2.82 10.71 8.25
C ASP A 77 2.28 10.75 6.82
N CYS A 78 2.45 9.65 6.07
CA CYS A 78 2.11 9.57 4.65
C CYS A 78 1.72 8.16 4.21
N MET A 79 1.05 8.08 3.07
CA MET A 79 0.59 6.85 2.43
C MET A 79 1.08 6.75 0.99
N ALA A 80 1.55 5.56 0.61
CA ALA A 80 1.74 5.15 -0.78
C ALA A 80 0.70 4.08 -1.13
N ILE A 81 0.15 4.13 -2.34
CA ILE A 81 -0.79 3.13 -2.84
C ILE A 81 -0.12 2.38 -3.99
N VAL A 82 -0.22 1.06 -4.01
CA VAL A 82 0.41 0.21 -5.03
C VAL A 82 -0.61 -0.71 -5.69
N ASP A 83 -0.42 -0.92 -6.99
CA ASP A 83 -1.07 -1.94 -7.82
C ASP A 83 -2.60 -1.91 -7.77
N THR A 84 -3.16 -0.69 -7.78
CA THR A 84 -4.62 -0.52 -7.75
C THR A 84 -5.04 0.86 -8.22
N GLN A 85 -6.18 0.89 -8.90
CA GLN A 85 -6.88 2.13 -9.25
C GLN A 85 -7.77 2.64 -8.12
N MET A 86 -8.00 1.82 -7.10
CA MET A 86 -8.86 2.15 -5.97
C MET A 86 -8.14 3.06 -4.98
N VAL A 87 -7.98 4.33 -5.34
CA VAL A 87 -7.38 5.37 -4.48
C VAL A 87 -8.29 5.80 -3.32
N GLU A 88 -9.58 5.48 -3.39
CA GLU A 88 -10.58 5.90 -2.40
C GLU A 88 -10.47 5.10 -1.10
N MET A 89 -9.92 5.70 -0.05
CA MET A 89 -9.64 5.05 1.24
C MET A 89 -10.83 5.09 2.22
N PRO A 90 -10.90 4.18 3.22
CA PRO A 90 -11.83 4.31 4.35
C PRO A 90 -11.66 5.65 5.09
N PRO A 91 -12.71 6.19 5.75
CA PRO A 91 -12.70 7.53 6.35
C PRO A 91 -11.51 7.83 7.26
N GLU A 92 -11.09 6.86 8.07
CA GLU A 92 -9.97 6.95 9.00
C GLU A 92 -8.65 7.08 8.23
N ALA A 93 -8.49 6.29 7.17
CA ALA A 93 -7.32 6.28 6.31
C ALA A 93 -7.18 7.50 5.41
N LYS A 94 -8.29 8.20 5.11
CA LYS A 94 -8.26 9.49 4.38
C LYS A 94 -7.50 10.59 5.11
N ARG A 95 -7.25 10.44 6.42
CA ARG A 95 -6.49 11.41 7.22
C ARG A 95 -4.99 11.34 6.94
N VAL A 96 -4.50 10.22 6.41
CA VAL A 96 -3.10 10.04 6.05
C VAL A 96 -2.89 10.57 4.62
N PRO A 97 -2.03 11.58 4.40
CA PRO A 97 -1.75 12.13 3.08
C PRO A 97 -1.21 11.10 2.10
N ILE A 98 -1.84 10.96 0.94
CA ILE A 98 -1.31 10.13 -0.15
C ILE A 98 -0.21 10.90 -0.87
N ILE A 99 1.00 10.34 -0.91
CA ILE A 99 2.16 10.95 -1.57
C ILE A 99 2.56 10.24 -2.88
N SER A 100 2.12 9.01 -3.08
CA SER A 100 2.46 8.22 -4.26
C SER A 100 1.36 7.22 -4.57
N VAL A 101 1.06 7.06 -5.86
CA VAL A 101 0.24 5.98 -6.41
C VAL A 101 1.03 5.37 -7.55
N VAL A 102 1.31 4.06 -7.48
CA VAL A 102 2.02 3.32 -8.52
C VAL A 102 1.12 2.19 -8.98
N ASP A 103 0.67 2.27 -10.23
CA ASP A 103 -0.27 1.33 -10.80
C ASP A 103 0.05 1.10 -12.28
N HIS A 104 -0.21 -0.11 -12.76
CA HIS A 104 -0.01 -0.51 -14.15
C HIS A 104 -1.32 -0.81 -14.89
N HIS A 105 -2.48 -0.73 -14.22
CA HIS A 105 -3.77 -0.98 -14.83
C HIS A 105 -4.10 0.15 -15.81
N LYS A 106 -4.74 -0.21 -16.94
CA LYS A 106 -5.22 0.79 -17.90
C LYS A 106 -6.21 1.72 -17.19
N PRO A 107 -6.02 3.05 -17.21
CA PRO A 107 -6.94 3.98 -16.56
C PRO A 107 -8.38 3.62 -16.88
N GLN A 108 -9.25 3.54 -15.87
CA GLN A 108 -10.68 3.41 -16.11
C GLN A 108 -11.18 4.72 -16.76
N GLY A 109 -11.19 4.70 -18.10
CA GLY A 109 -11.79 5.73 -18.94
C GLY A 109 -11.38 5.59 -20.42
N GLU A 110 -12.33 5.26 -21.29
CA GLU A 110 -12.72 6.28 -22.27
C GLU A 110 -13.67 7.22 -21.50
N LEU A 111 -13.37 8.52 -21.47
CA LEU A 111 -14.43 9.50 -21.30
C LEU A 111 -15.37 9.29 -22.47
N ASP A 112 -16.65 9.01 -22.23
CA ASP A 112 -17.66 9.08 -23.28
C ASP A 112 -17.53 10.42 -23.98
N ALA A 113 -17.07 10.40 -25.23
CA ALA A 113 -17.33 11.48 -26.14
C ALA A 113 -18.76 11.27 -26.68
N LYS A 114 -19.71 11.87 -25.95
CA LYS A 114 -21.17 12.01 -26.16
C LYS A 114 -22.07 11.10 -25.34
#